data_AF-A0A955GBB9-F1
#
_entry.id   AF-A0A955GBB9-F1
#
_cell.length_a   1.000
_cell.length_b   1.000
_cell.length_c   1.000
_cell.angle_alpha   90.00
_cell.angle_beta   90.00
_cell.angle_gamma   90.00
#
_symmetry.space_group_name_H-M   'P 1'
#
loop_
_entity.id
_entity.type
_entity.pdbx_description
1 polymer ?
#
loop_
_entity_poly.entity_id
_entity_poly.type
_entity_poly.pdbx_seq_one_letter_code
_entity_poly.pdbx_strand_id
1 'polypeptide(L)'
;RTYVNGITEAQLSDAPLLDRGSKALEARVHSQNTRADRAIRGAVDSLVELTHNLGMATIGDELYMNGIGNLFSQPEFLTGNHTQQVARLLDNLEPWLREAAPNEPLNVYIGAENPVGKTSGATLIISKFRSPFSDHSYIGVLGPTRQNYERTMRLVSHAGKMLEELL
;
A
#
# COMPACT_ATOMS: atom_id res chain seq x y z
N ARG A 1 -8.04 28.94 -36.42
CA ARG A 1 -7.61 28.74 -35.01
C ARG A 1 -6.38 27.85 -35.06
N THR A 2 -5.20 28.46 -35.06
CA THR A 2 -3.94 27.75 -35.33
C THR A 2 -3.37 27.26 -34.00
N TYR A 3 -3.33 25.94 -33.81
CA TYR A 3 -2.67 25.31 -32.67
C TYR A 3 -1.15 25.46 -32.84
N VAL A 4 -0.49 26.05 -31.84
CA VAL A 4 0.95 26.33 -31.84
C VAL A 4 1.71 25.06 -31.42
N ASN A 5 1.78 24.07 -32.30
CA ASN A 5 2.67 22.91 -32.14
C ASN A 5 3.92 23.12 -33.01
N GLY A 6 4.80 24.03 -32.58
CA GLY A 6 6.02 24.34 -33.31
C GLY A 6 7.11 24.99 -32.48
N ILE A 7 7.05 24.90 -31.15
CA ILE A 7 8.13 25.37 -30.30
C ILE A 7 9.13 24.22 -30.18
N THR A 8 10.22 24.30 -30.94
CA THR A 8 11.39 23.46 -30.75
C THR A 8 12.01 23.74 -29.38
N GLU A 9 12.52 22.71 -28.70
CA GLU A 9 13.17 22.78 -27.37
C GLU A 9 14.18 23.93 -27.22
N ALA A 10 14.81 24.36 -28.32
CA ALA A 10 15.79 25.44 -28.35
C ALA A 10 15.21 26.87 -28.14
N GLN A 11 13.89 27.07 -28.22
CA GLN A 11 13.25 28.38 -27.98
C GLN A 11 12.68 28.53 -26.55
N LEU A 12 12.62 27.44 -25.77
CA LEU A 12 12.16 27.44 -24.37
C LEU A 12 13.29 27.74 -23.37
N SER A 13 14.55 27.72 -23.83
CA SER A 13 15.74 27.77 -22.97
C SER A 13 16.16 29.16 -22.49
N ASP A 14 15.48 30.25 -22.90
CA ASP A 14 15.95 31.63 -22.65
C ASP A 14 15.04 32.47 -21.71
N ALA A 15 14.28 31.83 -20.82
CA ALA A 15 13.47 32.54 -19.83
C ALA A 15 13.79 32.11 -18.39
N PRO A 16 14.50 32.92 -17.57
CA PRO A 16 14.68 32.67 -16.13
C PRO A 16 13.36 32.59 -15.33
N LEU A 17 12.24 33.00 -15.94
CA LEU A 17 10.89 32.86 -15.40
C LEU A 17 10.34 31.42 -15.53
N LEU A 18 10.71 30.67 -16.58
CA LEU A 18 10.31 29.27 -16.76
C LEU A 18 11.01 28.38 -15.73
N ASP A 19 12.29 28.61 -15.45
CA ASP A 19 13.07 27.87 -14.44
C ASP A 19 12.49 28.02 -13.03
N ARG A 20 12.04 29.23 -12.65
CA ARG A 20 11.40 29.46 -11.34
C ARG A 20 10.01 28.84 -11.24
N GLY A 21 9.23 28.91 -12.32
CA GLY A 21 7.90 28.28 -12.39
C GLY A 21 7.99 26.76 -12.27
N SER A 22 8.91 26.13 -13.00
CA SER A 22 9.16 24.68 -12.94
C SER A 22 9.63 24.23 -11.56
N LYS A 23 10.60 24.94 -10.95
CA LYS A 23 11.05 24.64 -9.57
C LYS A 23 9.93 24.77 -8.54
N ALA A 24 9.08 25.78 -8.67
CA ALA A 24 7.93 25.96 -7.77
C ALA A 24 6.89 24.84 -7.95
N LEU A 25 6.70 24.34 -9.17
CA LEU A 25 5.82 23.20 -9.45
C LEU A 25 6.40 21.91 -8.87
N GLU A 26 7.66 21.61 -9.13
CA GLU A 26 8.36 20.43 -8.60
C GLU A 26 8.31 20.39 -7.08
N ALA A 27 8.57 21.52 -6.41
CA ALA A 27 8.50 21.61 -4.95
C ALA A 27 7.09 21.31 -4.42
N ARG A 28 6.04 21.76 -5.11
CA ARG A 28 4.64 21.49 -4.74
C ARG A 28 4.30 20.01 -4.89
N VAL A 29 4.68 19.40 -6.02
CA VAL A 29 4.45 17.96 -6.28
C VAL A 29 5.16 17.10 -5.23
N HIS A 30 6.44 17.39 -4.94
CA HIS A 30 7.18 16.69 -3.89
C HIS A 30 6.49 16.83 -2.53
N SER A 31 6.02 18.04 -2.17
CA SER A 31 5.33 18.25 -0.89
C SER A 31 4.03 17.46 -0.76
N GLN A 32 3.28 17.29 -1.85
CA GLN A 32 2.07 16.48 -1.89
C GLN A 32 2.39 15.00 -1.70
N ASN A 33 3.38 14.48 -2.44
CA ASN A 33 3.83 13.09 -2.31
C ASN A 33 4.30 12.78 -0.88
N THR A 34 5.09 13.66 -0.25
CA THR A 34 5.53 13.46 1.14
C THR A 34 4.37 13.46 2.12
N ARG A 35 3.31 14.24 1.87
CA ARG A 35 2.11 14.22 2.71
C ARG A 35 1.32 12.92 2.54
N ALA A 36 1.20 12.42 1.30
CA ALA A 36 0.54 11.17 1.00
C ALA A 36 1.26 9.98 1.65
N ASP A 37 2.59 9.89 1.50
CA ASP A 37 3.42 8.86 2.15
C ASP A 37 3.19 8.82 3.67
N ARG A 38 3.23 9.97 4.36
CA ARG A 38 2.98 10.03 5.80
C ARG A 38 1.57 9.61 6.19
N ALA A 39 0.55 9.99 5.40
CA ALA A 39 -0.83 9.59 5.67
C ALA A 39 -1.01 8.08 5.56
N ILE A 40 -0.43 7.46 4.53
CA ILE A 40 -0.47 6.02 4.30
C ILE A 40 0.23 5.27 5.45
N ARG A 41 1.45 5.69 5.82
CA ARG A 41 2.21 5.08 6.94
C ARG A 41 1.44 5.19 8.26
N GLY A 42 0.90 6.37 8.58
CA GLY A 42 0.11 6.57 9.80
C GLY A 42 -1.16 5.71 9.85
N ALA A 43 -1.81 5.48 8.70
CA ALA A 43 -2.95 4.56 8.62
C ALA A 43 -2.52 3.10 8.87
N VAL A 44 -1.39 2.67 8.31
CA VAL A 44 -0.81 1.33 8.56
C VAL A 44 -0.48 1.15 10.03
N ASP A 45 0.21 2.11 10.65
CA ASP A 45 0.58 2.06 12.06
C ASP A 45 -0.66 1.94 12.96
N SER A 46 -1.70 2.72 12.66
CA SER A 46 -2.99 2.65 13.37
C SER A 46 -3.65 1.27 13.22
N LEU A 47 -3.58 0.65 12.03
CA LEU A 47 -4.09 -0.71 11.82
C LEU A 47 -3.29 -1.73 12.64
N VAL A 48 -1.96 -1.62 12.68
CA VAL A 48 -1.09 -2.50 13.48
C VAL A 48 -1.49 -2.43 14.96
N GLU A 49 -1.63 -1.23 15.51
CA GLU A 49 -2.01 -1.03 16.91
C GLU A 49 -3.41 -1.57 17.21
N LEU A 50 -4.39 -1.26 16.35
CA LEU A 50 -5.78 -1.64 16.59
C LEU A 50 -6.03 -3.14 16.41
N THR A 51 -5.33 -3.79 15.46
CA THR A 51 -5.57 -5.19 15.08
C THR A 51 -4.59 -6.17 15.71
N HIS A 52 -3.41 -5.72 16.14
CA HIS A 52 -2.30 -6.59 16.58
C HIS A 52 -1.87 -7.59 15.49
N ASN A 53 -2.04 -7.21 14.23
CA ASN A 53 -1.55 -7.92 13.05
C ASN A 53 -0.35 -7.18 12.44
N LEU A 54 0.28 -7.77 11.43
CA LEU A 54 1.14 -7.03 10.52
C LEU A 54 0.26 -6.13 9.65
N GLY A 55 0.62 -4.86 9.54
CA GLY A 55 -0.02 -3.89 8.65
C GLY A 55 0.88 -3.59 7.47
N MET A 56 0.27 -3.23 6.35
CA MET A 56 1.01 -2.97 5.12
C MET A 56 0.26 -2.02 4.19
N ALA A 57 1.00 -1.30 3.36
CA ALA A 57 0.44 -0.55 2.26
C ALA A 57 1.44 -0.33 1.12
N THR A 58 0.94 -0.18 -0.10
CA THR A 58 1.76 0.18 -1.27
C THR A 58 1.96 1.68 -1.35
N ILE A 59 3.19 2.13 -1.55
CA ILE A 59 3.55 3.54 -1.76
C ILE A 59 4.42 3.61 -3.02
N GLY A 60 3.79 3.95 -4.15
CA GLY A 60 4.44 3.84 -5.46
C GLY A 60 4.82 2.39 -5.76
N ASP A 61 6.09 2.17 -6.02
CA ASP A 61 6.64 0.85 -6.34
C ASP A 61 7.07 0.05 -5.10
N GLU A 62 6.93 0.59 -3.89
CA GLU A 62 7.39 -0.06 -2.67
C GLU A 62 6.21 -0.56 -1.80
N LEU A 63 6.42 -1.70 -1.13
CA LEU A 63 5.53 -2.17 -0.08
C LEU A 63 6.04 -1.75 1.30
N TYR A 64 5.33 -0.83 1.94
CA TYR A 64 5.56 -0.51 3.35
C TYR A 64 4.91 -1.58 4.24
N MET A 65 5.64 -2.04 5.26
CA MET A 65 5.17 -3.02 6.25
C MET A 65 5.57 -2.60 7.66
N ASN A 66 4.67 -2.83 8.61
CA ASN A 66 4.94 -2.66 10.04
C ASN A 66 4.23 -3.76 10.86
N GLY A 67 4.70 -4.03 12.08
CA GLY A 67 4.08 -5.04 12.96
C GLY A 67 4.55 -6.47 12.70
N ILE A 68 5.73 -6.67 12.09
CA ILE A 68 6.34 -8.00 11.91
C ILE A 68 6.45 -8.76 13.24
N GLY A 69 6.81 -8.07 14.33
CA GLY A 69 6.87 -8.66 15.66
C GLY A 69 5.52 -9.18 16.15
N ASN A 70 4.43 -8.45 15.86
CA ASN A 70 3.07 -8.88 16.21
C ASN A 70 2.73 -10.19 15.50
N LEU A 71 3.00 -10.26 14.20
CA LEU A 71 2.75 -11.45 13.41
C LEU A 71 3.51 -12.66 13.98
N PHE A 72 4.81 -12.56 14.16
CA PHE A 72 5.61 -13.71 14.65
C PHE A 72 5.44 -14.01 16.15
N SER A 73 4.75 -13.15 16.90
CA SER A 73 4.36 -13.44 18.29
C SER A 73 3.12 -14.35 18.40
N GLN A 74 2.36 -14.53 17.32
CA GLN A 74 1.15 -15.36 17.34
C GLN A 74 1.51 -16.84 17.43
N PRO A 75 0.78 -17.64 18.22
CA PRO A 75 1.09 -19.05 18.45
C PRO A 75 1.07 -19.89 17.16
N GLU A 76 0.25 -19.51 16.17
CA GLU A 76 0.16 -20.15 14.86
C GLU A 76 1.49 -20.11 14.07
N PHE A 77 2.35 -19.12 14.34
CA PHE A 77 3.58 -18.90 13.57
C PHE A 77 4.87 -19.24 14.35
N LEU A 78 4.73 -19.74 15.58
CA LEU A 78 5.86 -20.20 16.40
C LEU A 78 6.41 -21.57 15.96
N THR A 79 5.65 -22.34 15.19
CA THR A 79 6.11 -23.65 14.70
C THR A 79 6.96 -23.47 13.44
N GLY A 80 8.17 -24.07 13.41
CA GLY A 80 9.21 -23.72 12.43
C GLY A 80 8.83 -23.81 10.94
N ASN A 81 7.89 -24.70 10.56
CA ASN A 81 7.42 -24.78 9.19
C ASN A 81 6.56 -23.57 8.78
N HIS A 82 5.78 -22.99 9.69
CA HIS A 82 4.92 -21.84 9.37
C HIS A 82 5.74 -20.55 9.24
N THR A 83 6.77 -20.37 10.07
CA THR A 83 7.63 -19.18 10.04
C THR A 83 8.28 -18.97 8.67
N GLN A 84 8.88 -20.02 8.10
CA GLN A 84 9.51 -19.93 6.77
C GLN A 84 8.50 -19.65 5.66
N GLN A 85 7.28 -20.19 5.78
CA GLN A 85 6.23 -20.00 4.79
C GLN A 85 5.64 -18.59 4.83
N VAL A 86 5.50 -18.01 6.03
CA VAL A 86 5.13 -16.60 6.19
C VAL A 86 6.22 -15.69 5.63
N ALA A 87 7.51 -15.97 5.90
CA ALA A 87 8.60 -15.19 5.33
C ALA A 87 8.54 -15.19 3.79
N ARG A 88 8.36 -16.36 3.16
CA ARG A 88 8.18 -16.46 1.70
C ARG A 88 6.94 -15.72 1.21
N LEU A 89 5.84 -15.74 1.96
CA LEU A 89 4.65 -14.96 1.61
C LEU A 89 5.01 -13.47 1.56
N LEU A 90 5.70 -12.95 2.58
CA LEU A 90 6.10 -11.53 2.64
C LEU A 90 6.99 -11.14 1.46
N ASP A 91 7.96 -11.98 1.11
CA ASP A 91 8.86 -11.75 -0.04
C ASP A 91 8.12 -11.67 -1.38
N ASN A 92 7.01 -12.41 -1.54
CA ASN A 92 6.25 -12.50 -2.79
C ASN A 92 5.00 -11.62 -2.81
N LEU A 93 4.73 -10.88 -1.73
CA LEU A 93 3.50 -10.11 -1.59
C LEU A 93 3.45 -8.89 -2.51
N GLU A 94 4.54 -8.11 -2.57
CA GLU A 94 4.61 -6.94 -3.45
C GLU A 94 4.50 -7.33 -4.94
N PRO A 95 5.28 -8.31 -5.46
CA PRO A 95 5.10 -8.78 -6.83
C PRO A 95 3.67 -9.23 -7.12
N TRP A 96 3.06 -9.98 -6.21
CA TRP A 96 1.70 -10.46 -6.40
C TRP A 96 0.66 -9.33 -6.41
N LEU A 97 0.75 -8.34 -5.53
CA LEU A 97 -0.17 -7.19 -5.53
C LEU A 97 -0.10 -6.42 -6.86
N ARG A 98 1.10 -6.30 -7.42
CA ARG A 98 1.35 -5.65 -8.71
C ARG A 98 0.75 -6.43 -9.88
N GLU A 99 0.93 -7.75 -9.90
CA GLU A 99 0.48 -8.62 -11.00
C GLU A 99 -1.02 -8.94 -10.94
N ALA A 100 -1.52 -9.30 -9.76
CA ALA A 100 -2.91 -9.72 -9.59
C ALA A 100 -3.88 -8.53 -9.64
N ALA A 101 -3.40 -7.34 -9.27
CA ALA A 101 -4.15 -6.09 -9.19
C ALA A 101 -5.61 -6.26 -8.71
N PRO A 102 -5.86 -6.80 -7.49
CA PRO A 102 -7.22 -7.08 -7.02
C PRO A 102 -8.12 -5.83 -7.09
N ASN A 103 -9.27 -5.95 -7.74
CA ASN A 103 -10.07 -4.78 -8.09
C ASN A 103 -11.29 -4.54 -7.18
N GLU A 104 -11.58 -5.45 -6.24
CA GLU A 104 -12.65 -5.24 -5.28
C GLU A 104 -12.25 -4.20 -4.22
N PRO A 105 -13.21 -3.40 -3.70
CA PRO A 105 -12.92 -2.45 -2.63
C PRO A 105 -12.30 -3.09 -1.39
N LEU A 106 -12.69 -4.32 -1.07
CA LEU A 106 -12.13 -5.14 0.01
C LEU A 106 -11.92 -6.57 -0.51
N ASN A 107 -10.72 -7.09 -0.35
CA ASN A 107 -10.35 -8.46 -0.70
C ASN A 107 -9.90 -9.20 0.55
N VAL A 108 -10.38 -10.42 0.74
CA VAL A 108 -10.09 -11.26 1.91
C VAL A 108 -9.67 -12.63 1.42
N TYR A 109 -8.49 -13.08 1.86
CA TYR A 109 -7.96 -14.40 1.53
C TYR A 109 -7.53 -15.12 2.81
N ILE A 110 -8.11 -16.29 3.07
CA ILE A 110 -7.97 -16.98 4.36
C ILE A 110 -7.20 -18.29 4.17
N GLY A 111 -6.03 -18.41 4.83
CA GLY A 111 -5.27 -19.65 4.89
C GLY A 111 -4.94 -20.21 3.49
N ALA A 112 -5.53 -21.36 3.15
CA ALA A 112 -5.32 -22.04 1.86
C ALA A 112 -5.82 -21.27 0.63
N GLU A 113 -6.74 -20.32 0.83
CA GLU A 113 -7.22 -19.43 -0.23
C GLU A 113 -6.24 -18.30 -0.53
N ASN A 114 -5.22 -18.10 0.31
CA ASN A 114 -4.21 -17.06 0.11
C ASN A 114 -3.36 -17.37 -1.14
N PRO A 115 -3.46 -16.56 -2.21
CA PRO A 115 -2.80 -16.84 -3.47
C PRO A 115 -1.27 -16.79 -3.37
N VAL A 116 -0.72 -16.04 -2.42
CA VAL A 116 0.73 -15.82 -2.22
C VAL A 116 1.33 -16.80 -1.22
N GLY A 117 0.52 -17.32 -0.29
CA GLY A 117 1.01 -18.20 0.76
C GLY A 117 -0.01 -19.21 1.22
N LYS A 118 -0.49 -20.06 0.31
CA LYS A 118 -1.51 -21.11 0.56
C LYS A 118 -1.21 -21.97 1.78
N THR A 119 0.06 -22.27 2.05
CA THR A 119 0.45 -23.14 3.15
C THR A 119 0.80 -22.37 4.43
N SER A 120 0.97 -21.04 4.35
CA SER A 120 1.42 -20.20 5.47
C SER A 120 0.50 -20.25 6.68
N GLY A 121 -0.79 -20.53 6.47
CA GLY A 121 -1.82 -20.41 7.52
C GLY A 121 -2.13 -18.96 7.88
N ALA A 122 -1.71 -17.99 7.06
CA ALA A 122 -1.98 -16.58 7.24
C ALA A 122 -3.24 -16.13 6.48
N THR A 123 -3.87 -15.08 7.00
CA THR A 123 -5.00 -14.39 6.41
C THR A 123 -4.55 -13.03 5.92
N LEU A 124 -4.89 -12.71 4.68
CA LEU A 124 -4.60 -11.45 4.02
C LEU A 124 -5.92 -10.69 3.83
N ILE A 125 -6.02 -9.48 4.39
CA ILE A 125 -7.17 -8.58 4.22
C ILE A 125 -6.65 -7.26 3.68
N ILE A 126 -7.06 -6.88 2.47
CA ILE A 126 -6.62 -5.64 1.81
C ILE A 126 -7.81 -4.84 1.30
N SER A 127 -7.72 -3.52 1.42
CA SER A 127 -8.62 -2.57 0.79
C SER A 127 -7.86 -1.86 -0.33
N LYS A 128 -8.46 -1.81 -1.52
CA LYS A 128 -7.97 -0.98 -2.61
C LYS A 128 -8.25 0.50 -2.29
N PHE A 129 -7.32 1.37 -2.65
CA PHE A 129 -7.52 2.81 -2.66
C PHE A 129 -6.72 3.47 -3.79
N ARG A 130 -7.04 4.71 -4.14
CA ARG A 130 -6.24 5.54 -5.07
C ARG A 130 -5.30 6.47 -4.31
N SER A 131 -4.10 6.67 -4.86
CA SER A 131 -3.11 7.60 -4.31
C SER A 131 -2.42 8.38 -5.43
N PRO A 132 -1.69 9.47 -5.11
CA PRO A 132 -0.87 10.19 -6.11
C PRO A 132 0.21 9.32 -6.75
N PHE A 133 0.49 8.14 -6.18
CA PHE A 133 1.49 7.22 -6.68
C PHE A 133 0.91 6.16 -7.63
N SER A 134 -0.34 5.73 -7.42
CA SER A 134 -0.98 4.68 -8.23
C SER A 134 -2.50 4.59 -7.99
N ASP A 135 -3.26 4.33 -9.06
CA ASP A 135 -4.70 3.97 -9.00
C ASP A 135 -4.95 2.55 -8.42
N HIS A 136 -3.89 1.76 -8.28
CA HIS A 136 -3.90 0.41 -7.72
C HIS A 136 -3.06 0.40 -6.44
N SER A 137 -3.42 1.25 -5.48
CA SER A 137 -2.81 1.24 -4.15
C SER A 137 -3.62 0.32 -3.23
N TYR A 138 -2.95 -0.33 -2.28
CA TYR A 138 -3.55 -1.25 -1.32
C TYR A 138 -3.11 -0.92 0.08
N ILE A 139 -4.03 -0.98 1.04
CA ILE A 139 -3.74 -0.97 2.46
C ILE A 139 -4.37 -2.22 3.08
N GLY A 140 -3.71 -2.85 4.03
CA GLY A 140 -4.25 -4.05 4.63
C GLY A 140 -3.46 -4.59 5.80
N VAL A 141 -3.84 -5.79 6.20
CA VAL A 141 -3.19 -6.53 7.27
C VAL A 141 -2.97 -7.99 6.88
N LEU A 142 -1.94 -8.57 7.48
CA LEU A 142 -1.62 -9.99 7.47
C LEU A 142 -1.65 -10.51 8.91
N GLY A 143 -2.42 -11.56 9.17
CA GLY A 143 -2.62 -12.09 10.52
C GLY A 143 -2.95 -13.59 10.54
N PRO A 144 -3.23 -14.16 11.73
CA PRO A 144 -3.61 -15.56 11.86
C PRO A 144 -5.02 -15.82 11.29
N THR A 145 -5.32 -17.08 10.98
CA THR A 145 -6.68 -17.51 10.57
C THR A 145 -7.72 -17.36 11.68
N ARG A 146 -7.31 -17.44 12.95
CA ARG A 146 -8.17 -17.19 14.11
C ARG A 146 -8.03 -15.73 14.53
N GLN A 147 -8.93 -14.88 14.03
CA GLN A 147 -8.97 -13.46 14.38
C GLN A 147 -10.41 -12.92 14.43
N ASN A 148 -10.59 -11.70 14.93
CA ASN A 148 -11.88 -11.02 14.87
C ASN A 148 -12.08 -10.41 13.47
N TYR A 149 -12.61 -11.22 12.54
CA TYR A 149 -12.81 -10.83 11.14
C TYR A 149 -13.66 -9.59 10.97
N GLU A 150 -14.79 -9.50 11.70
CA GLU A 150 -15.68 -8.35 11.60
C GLU A 150 -14.95 -7.06 11.93
N ARG A 151 -14.20 -7.03 13.03
CA ARG A 151 -13.42 -5.87 13.46
C ARG A 151 -12.30 -5.56 12.46
N THR A 152 -11.53 -6.56 12.05
CA THR A 152 -10.39 -6.36 11.13
C THR A 152 -10.86 -5.87 9.76
N MET A 153 -11.88 -6.49 9.17
CA MET A 153 -12.43 -6.10 7.87
C MET A 153 -13.00 -4.67 7.90
N ARG A 154 -13.71 -4.30 8.97
CA ARG A 154 -14.22 -2.94 9.14
C ARG A 154 -13.11 -1.91 9.21
N LEU A 155 -12.04 -2.18 9.98
CA LEU A 155 -10.91 -1.27 10.12
C LEU A 155 -10.16 -1.10 8.79
N VAL A 156 -9.85 -2.20 8.09
CA VAL A 156 -9.14 -2.15 6.80
C VAL A 156 -9.97 -1.44 5.74
N SER A 157 -11.27 -1.76 5.63
CA SER A 157 -12.16 -1.08 4.67
C SER A 157 -12.30 0.40 4.99
N HIS A 158 -12.39 0.78 6.26
CA HIS A 158 -12.46 2.17 6.67
C HIS A 158 -11.16 2.93 6.36
N ALA A 159 -9.99 2.32 6.61
CA ALA A 159 -8.70 2.91 6.30
C ALA A 159 -8.54 3.15 4.79
N GLY A 160 -8.90 2.18 3.94
CA GLY A 160 -8.86 2.35 2.48
C GLY A 160 -9.75 3.50 2.00
N LYS A 161 -11.00 3.57 2.49
CA LYS A 161 -11.92 4.68 2.16
C LYS A 161 -11.41 6.03 2.62
N MET A 162 -10.87 6.10 3.84
CA MET A 162 -10.30 7.33 4.38
C MET A 162 -9.12 7.83 3.54
N LEU A 163 -8.24 6.93 3.09
CA LEU A 163 -7.12 7.28 2.22
C LEU A 163 -7.61 7.73 0.84
N GLU A 164 -8.59 7.06 0.25
CA GLU A 164 -9.20 7.45 -1.02
C GLU A 164 -9.84 8.85 -0.96
N GLU A 165 -10.46 9.22 0.17
CA GLU A 165 -11.06 10.55 0.35
C GLU A 165 -10.02 11.66 0.61
N LEU A 166 -8.87 11.30 1.19
CA LEU A 166 -7.84 12.24 1.62
C LEU A 166 -6.83 12.59 0.53
N LEU A 167 -6.57 11.67 -0.38
CA LEU A 167 -5.45 11.67 -1.33
C LEU A 167 -5.88 12.04 -2.76
#